data_AF-A0A356AXR7-F1
#
_entry.id   AF-A0A356AXR7-F1
#
_cell.length_a   1.000
_cell.length_b   1.000
_cell.length_c   1.000
_cell.angle_alpha   90.00
_cell.angle_beta   90.00
_cell.angle_gamma   90.00
#
_symmetry.space_group_name_H-M   'P 1'
#
loop_
_entity.id
_entity.type
_entity.pdbx_description
1 polymer ?
#
loop_
_entity_poly.entity_id
_entity_poly.type
_entity_poly.pdbx_seq_one_letter_code
_entity_poly.pdbx_strand_id
1 'polypeptide(L)'
;MADCNQCPSKNNCSSQQKENCGQTDFHVAPNAMSEIKRVIPVVSGKGGVGKSSITAMLAVLMRRKGYKTAVLDADITGPSIPRMFGLKAGIKGDHAGIYPAKTHNDISVMSVNLLLEQEDQPVVWRGPVISGTVKQFWSDVIWEDVDYMFIDMPPGTGDV
;
A
#
# COMPACT_ATOMS: atom_id res chain seq x y z
N MET A 1 26.57 -10.48 23.91
CA MET A 1 26.29 -9.17 24.53
C MET A 1 26.70 -8.11 23.54
N ALA A 2 25.76 -7.41 22.91
CA ALA A 2 26.08 -6.35 21.95
C ALA A 2 26.62 -5.13 22.70
N ASP A 3 27.80 -4.64 22.29
CA ASP A 3 28.47 -3.50 22.88
C ASP A 3 27.85 -2.19 22.34
N CYS A 4 27.31 -1.33 23.22
CA CYS A 4 26.63 -0.10 22.79
C CYS A 4 27.59 0.95 22.16
N ASN A 5 28.89 0.65 22.14
CA ASN A 5 29.90 1.50 21.50
C ASN A 5 29.83 1.52 19.97
N GLN A 6 29.14 0.55 19.34
CA GLN A 6 28.94 0.45 17.90
C GLN A 6 27.54 0.90 17.42
N CYS A 7 26.63 1.31 18.31
CA CYS A 7 25.29 1.76 17.91
C CYS A 7 25.31 3.24 17.42
N PRO A 8 24.65 3.58 16.29
CA PRO A 8 24.57 4.97 15.76
C PRO A 8 23.89 5.96 16.70
N SER A 9 23.01 5.46 17.58
CA SER A 9 22.25 6.20 18.58
C SER A 9 23.01 6.37 19.91
N LYS A 10 24.33 6.47 19.86
CA LYS A 10 25.26 6.46 21.00
C LYS A 10 24.87 7.41 22.15
N ASN A 11 24.18 8.52 21.84
CA ASN A 11 23.78 9.54 22.80
C ASN A 11 22.50 9.23 23.60
N ASN A 12 21.69 8.22 23.22
CA ASN A 12 20.41 7.89 23.89
C ASN A 12 20.31 6.42 24.36
N CYS A 13 21.44 5.71 24.43
CA CYS A 13 21.45 4.30 24.83
C CYS A 13 21.27 4.14 26.35
N SER A 14 20.05 3.88 26.80
CA SER A 14 19.77 3.49 28.18
C SER A 14 19.93 1.97 28.35
N SER A 15 20.43 1.51 29.50
CA SER A 15 20.78 0.11 29.77
C SER A 15 19.60 -0.88 29.66
N GLN A 16 18.37 -0.40 29.54
CA GLN A 16 17.14 -1.17 29.33
C GLN A 16 16.83 -1.44 27.84
N GLN A 17 17.50 -0.78 26.89
CA GLN A 17 17.33 -0.99 25.45
C GLN A 17 18.31 -2.02 24.86
N LYS A 18 18.77 -2.98 25.67
CA LYS A 18 19.76 -4.00 25.24
C LYS A 18 19.19 -5.03 24.26
N GLU A 19 17.88 -5.22 24.20
CA GLU A 19 17.26 -6.22 23.31
C GLU A 19 16.92 -5.68 21.91
N ASN A 20 16.79 -4.36 21.75
CA ASN A 20 16.38 -3.72 20.47
C ASN A 20 17.47 -2.81 19.85
N CYS A 21 18.75 -2.89 20.27
CA CYS A 21 19.85 -2.18 19.57
C CYS A 21 20.15 -2.91 18.25
N GLY A 22 19.43 -2.54 17.19
CA GLY A 22 19.67 -3.05 15.82
C GLY A 22 18.41 -3.27 14.98
N GLN A 23 17.23 -3.23 15.58
CA GLN A 23 15.98 -3.22 14.81
C GLN A 23 15.58 -1.76 14.59
N THR A 24 16.11 -1.15 13.53
CA THR A 24 15.37 -0.06 12.89
C THR A 24 14.07 -0.70 12.42
N ASP A 25 12.99 -0.42 13.14
CA ASP A 25 11.66 -0.86 12.76
C ASP A 25 11.35 -0.14 11.44
N PHE A 26 11.61 -0.81 10.31
CA PHE A 26 11.33 -0.29 8.97
C PHE A 26 9.82 -0.27 8.67
N HIS A 27 9.01 -0.66 9.66
CA HIS A 27 7.56 -0.62 9.62
C HIS A 27 7.07 0.81 9.84
N VAL A 28 6.59 1.45 8.78
CA VAL A 28 5.73 2.62 8.89
C VAL A 28 4.41 2.15 9.49
N ALA A 29 3.92 2.77 10.56
CA ALA A 29 2.59 2.47 11.09
C ALA A 29 1.52 2.95 10.09
N PRO A 30 0.45 2.18 9.85
CA PRO A 30 -0.67 2.66 9.04
C PRO A 30 -1.38 3.80 9.76
N ASN A 31 -2.34 4.43 9.08
CA ASN A 31 -3.26 5.39 9.70
C ASN A 31 -3.78 4.85 11.05
N ALA A 32 -3.85 5.70 12.08
CA ALA A 32 -4.19 5.28 13.45
C ALA A 32 -5.58 4.60 13.58
N MET A 33 -6.47 4.82 12.62
CA MET A 33 -7.79 4.18 12.54
C MET A 33 -7.80 2.92 11.68
N SER A 34 -6.62 2.38 11.34
CA SER A 34 -6.46 1.21 10.47
C SER A 34 -5.65 0.11 11.14
N GLU A 35 -6.11 -1.12 10.97
CA GLU A 35 -5.40 -2.33 11.36
C GLU A 35 -5.33 -3.25 10.14
N ILE A 36 -4.12 -3.55 9.69
CA ILE A 36 -3.88 -4.37 8.49
C ILE A 36 -3.08 -5.60 8.92
N LYS A 37 -3.72 -6.77 8.90
CA LYS A 37 -3.14 -8.00 9.45
C LYS A 37 -2.10 -8.60 8.51
N ARG A 38 -2.37 -8.59 7.20
CA ARG A 38 -1.49 -9.16 6.17
C ARG A 38 -1.41 -8.24 4.96
N VAL A 39 -0.18 -7.95 4.54
CA VAL A 39 0.11 -7.20 3.31
C VAL A 39 0.79 -8.15 2.32
N ILE A 40 0.26 -8.22 1.11
CA ILE A 40 0.74 -9.12 0.05
C ILE A 40 1.07 -8.26 -1.19
N PRO A 41 2.35 -7.92 -1.42
CA PRO A 41 2.74 -7.27 -2.65
C PRO A 41 2.68 -8.24 -3.82
N VAL A 42 2.10 -7.80 -4.93
CA VAL A 42 2.04 -8.52 -6.20
C VAL A 42 2.98 -7.81 -7.18
N VAL A 43 4.01 -8.53 -7.62
CA VAL A 43 5.10 -7.99 -8.45
C VAL A 43 5.20 -8.71 -9.78
N SER A 44 5.68 -8.01 -10.82
CA SER A 44 5.99 -8.62 -12.11
C SER A 44 7.25 -8.05 -12.73
N GLY A 45 8.05 -8.89 -13.39
CA GLY A 45 9.28 -8.44 -14.06
C GLY A 45 9.04 -7.67 -15.36
N LYS A 46 7.84 -7.77 -15.94
CA LYS A 46 7.44 -7.09 -17.19
C LYS A 46 6.01 -6.59 -17.08
N GLY A 47 5.68 -5.56 -17.86
CA GLY A 47 4.31 -5.08 -18.06
C GLY A 47 3.50 -6.08 -18.90
N GLY A 48 2.17 -6.05 -18.76
CA GLY A 48 1.26 -6.83 -19.61
C GLY A 48 1.12 -8.32 -19.25
N VAL A 49 1.73 -8.82 -18.18
CA VAL A 49 1.61 -10.22 -17.74
C VAL A 49 0.30 -10.56 -17.02
N GLY A 50 -0.59 -9.57 -16.86
CA GLY A 50 -1.86 -9.75 -16.15
C GLY A 50 -1.78 -9.60 -14.62
N LYS A 51 -0.70 -8.97 -14.10
CA LYS A 51 -0.48 -8.71 -12.68
C LYS A 51 -1.71 -8.10 -11.99
N SER A 52 -2.21 -6.96 -12.48
CA SER A 52 -3.38 -6.26 -11.90
C SER A 52 -4.64 -7.11 -11.91
N SER A 53 -4.85 -7.90 -12.97
CA SER A 53 -5.97 -8.86 -13.04
C SER A 53 -5.86 -9.94 -11.98
N ILE A 54 -4.65 -10.47 -11.75
CA ILE A 54 -4.38 -11.44 -10.68
C ILE A 54 -4.61 -10.79 -9.31
N THR A 55 -4.12 -9.57 -9.09
CA THR A 55 -4.32 -8.81 -7.84
C THR A 55 -5.82 -8.65 -7.53
N ALA A 56 -6.62 -8.18 -8.49
CA ALA A 56 -8.06 -8.03 -8.33
C ALA A 56 -8.76 -9.38 -8.06
N MET A 57 -8.34 -10.44 -8.75
CA MET A 57 -8.91 -11.78 -8.57
C MET A 57 -8.60 -12.37 -7.20
N LEU A 58 -7.36 -12.22 -6.71
CA LEU A 58 -6.97 -12.61 -5.35
C LEU A 58 -7.82 -11.89 -4.31
N ALA A 59 -8.05 -10.58 -4.51
CA ALA A 59 -8.88 -9.80 -3.61
C ALA A 59 -10.33 -10.31 -3.57
N VAL A 60 -10.91 -10.60 -4.73
CA VAL A 60 -12.26 -11.19 -4.83
C VAL A 60 -12.32 -12.56 -4.17
N LEU A 61 -11.31 -13.41 -4.37
CA LEU A 61 -11.27 -14.74 -3.77
C LEU A 61 -11.19 -14.69 -2.24
N MET A 62 -10.38 -13.80 -1.67
CA MET A 62 -10.30 -13.62 -0.22
C MET A 62 -11.61 -13.05 0.35
N ARG A 63 -12.21 -12.07 -0.34
CA ARG A 63 -13.52 -11.55 0.07
C ARG A 63 -14.60 -12.62 0.05
N ARG A 64 -14.63 -13.48 -0.98
CA ARG A 64 -15.56 -14.63 -1.07
C ARG A 64 -15.36 -15.66 0.04
N LYS A 65 -14.15 -15.77 0.60
CA LYS A 65 -13.86 -16.61 1.77
C LYS A 65 -14.27 -15.95 3.10
N GLY A 66 -14.82 -14.74 3.08
CA GLY A 66 -15.31 -14.03 4.26
C GLY A 66 -14.29 -13.06 4.88
N TYR A 67 -13.15 -12.83 4.25
CA TYR A 67 -12.12 -11.92 4.78
C TYR A 67 -12.35 -10.47 4.35
N LYS A 68 -12.06 -9.52 5.25
CA LYS A 68 -12.00 -8.10 4.94
C LYS A 68 -10.78 -7.85 4.08
N THR A 69 -11.00 -7.37 2.85
CA THR A 69 -9.98 -7.32 1.82
C THR A 69 -9.82 -5.92 1.27
N ALA A 70 -8.56 -5.51 1.06
CA ALA A 70 -8.21 -4.24 0.47
C ALA A 70 -7.25 -4.42 -0.72
N VAL A 71 -7.29 -3.48 -1.65
CA VAL A 71 -6.35 -3.37 -2.76
C VAL A 71 -5.77 -1.96 -2.81
N LEU A 72 -4.45 -1.88 -2.82
CA LEU A 72 -3.69 -0.67 -3.07
C LEU A 72 -3.02 -0.78 -4.43
N ASP A 73 -3.48 0.01 -5.39
CA ASP A 73 -2.96 0.03 -6.75
C ASP A 73 -1.91 1.13 -6.91
N ALA A 74 -0.66 0.71 -7.04
CA ALA A 74 0.50 1.57 -7.29
C ALA A 74 0.98 1.49 -8.76
N ASP A 75 0.28 0.77 -9.63
CA ASP A 75 0.63 0.62 -11.04
C ASP A 75 -0.18 1.58 -11.92
N ILE A 76 0.51 2.61 -12.41
CA ILE A 76 -0.10 3.71 -13.17
C ILE A 76 0.03 3.47 -14.68
N THR A 77 0.75 2.41 -15.07
CA THR A 77 1.08 2.13 -16.48
C THR A 77 0.07 1.21 -17.17
N GLY A 78 -0.87 0.63 -16.42
CA GLY A 78 -1.86 -0.34 -16.91
C GLY A 78 -3.31 0.10 -16.71
N PRO A 79 -4.28 -0.65 -17.27
CA PRO A 79 -5.69 -0.44 -16.97
C PRO A 79 -5.93 -0.55 -15.46
N SER A 80 -6.46 0.51 -14.86
CA SER A 80 -6.53 0.68 -13.41
C SER A 80 -7.38 -0.39 -12.72
N ILE A 81 -6.93 -0.89 -11.56
CA ILE A 81 -7.75 -1.77 -10.70
C ILE A 81 -9.14 -1.17 -10.40
N PRO A 82 -9.26 0.14 -10.09
CA PRO A 82 -10.56 0.79 -9.96
C PRO A 82 -11.51 0.53 -11.14
N ARG A 83 -11.01 0.62 -12.37
CA ARG A 83 -11.79 0.35 -13.58
C ARG A 83 -12.23 -1.11 -13.66
N MET A 84 -11.40 -2.06 -13.27
CA MET A 84 -11.77 -3.49 -13.21
C MET A 84 -12.94 -3.74 -12.25
N PHE A 85 -13.01 -2.98 -11.16
CA PHE A 85 -14.11 -3.05 -10.20
C PHE A 85 -15.32 -2.17 -10.55
N GLY A 86 -15.28 -1.45 -11.69
CA GLY A 86 -16.34 -0.52 -12.09
C GLY A 86 -16.45 0.71 -11.17
N LEU A 87 -15.38 1.03 -10.45
CA LEU A 87 -15.33 2.20 -9.58
C LEU A 87 -15.16 3.46 -10.42
N LYS A 88 -15.91 4.50 -10.09
CA LYS A 88 -15.76 5.83 -10.71
C LYS A 88 -14.73 6.64 -9.92
N ALA A 89 -14.04 7.55 -10.61
CA ALA A 89 -13.17 8.53 -9.98
C ALA A 89 -13.95 9.36 -8.94
N GLY A 90 -13.30 9.67 -7.82
CA GLY A 90 -13.89 10.39 -6.69
C GLY A 90 -13.60 9.73 -5.35
N ILE A 91 -12.41 10.00 -4.82
CA ILE A 91 -12.08 9.64 -3.45
C ILE A 91 -12.79 10.63 -2.51
N LYS A 92 -13.37 10.11 -1.42
CA LYS A 92 -13.95 10.94 -0.37
C LYS A 92 -12.91 11.10 0.75
N GLY A 93 -12.77 12.31 1.24
CA GLY A 93 -11.96 12.60 2.42
C GLY A 93 -12.65 13.64 3.31
N ASP A 94 -12.34 13.59 4.59
CA ASP A 94 -12.76 14.57 5.59
C ASP A 94 -11.54 15.00 6.42
N HIS A 95 -11.79 15.68 7.55
CA HIS A 95 -10.72 16.10 8.47
C HIS A 95 -9.98 14.93 9.13
N ALA A 96 -10.56 13.73 9.15
CA ALA A 96 -9.99 12.55 9.78
C ALA A 96 -9.08 11.75 8.82
N GLY A 97 -9.33 11.84 7.52
CA GLY A 97 -8.46 11.26 6.50
C GLY A 97 -9.16 10.95 5.18
N ILE A 98 -8.50 10.11 4.39
CA ILE A 98 -8.96 9.68 3.07
C ILE A 98 -9.64 8.31 3.19
N TYR A 99 -10.82 8.14 2.60
CA TYR A 99 -11.52 6.85 2.61
C TYR A 99 -11.34 6.11 1.28
N PRO A 100 -11.02 4.80 1.29
CA PRO A 100 -10.91 4.02 0.08
C PRO A 100 -12.26 3.86 -0.61
N ALA A 101 -12.24 3.77 -1.93
CA ALA A 101 -13.43 3.42 -2.70
C ALA A 101 -13.85 1.99 -2.37
N LYS A 102 -15.16 1.73 -2.29
CA LYS A 102 -15.70 0.41 -1.97
C LYS A 102 -16.34 -0.21 -3.20
N THR A 103 -15.99 -1.46 -3.49
CA THR A 103 -16.66 -2.25 -4.53
C THR A 103 -18.04 -2.73 -4.07
N HIS A 104 -18.86 -3.23 -5.00
CA HIS A 104 -20.17 -3.81 -4.67
C HIS A 104 -20.10 -4.98 -3.66
N ASN A 105 -18.96 -5.65 -3.57
CA ASN A 105 -18.70 -6.73 -2.60
C ASN A 105 -17.89 -6.25 -1.39
N ASP A 106 -17.80 -4.94 -1.14
CA ASP A 106 -17.12 -4.34 0.01
C ASP A 106 -15.62 -4.70 0.09
N ILE A 107 -14.95 -4.67 -1.08
CA ILE A 107 -13.49 -4.63 -1.16
C ILE A 107 -13.08 -3.16 -1.13
N SER A 108 -12.16 -2.79 -0.23
CA SER A 108 -11.59 -1.44 -0.19
C SER A 108 -10.56 -1.29 -1.30
N VAL A 109 -10.62 -0.23 -2.09
CA VAL A 109 -9.71 0.02 -3.21
C VAL A 109 -9.21 1.46 -3.15
N MET A 110 -7.89 1.61 -3.18
CA MET A 110 -7.22 2.88 -3.41
C MET A 110 -6.28 2.71 -4.60
N SER A 111 -6.20 3.73 -5.44
CA SER A 111 -5.29 3.75 -6.59
C SER A 111 -4.76 5.15 -6.76
N VAL A 112 -3.51 5.25 -7.21
CA VAL A 112 -2.95 6.55 -7.62
C VAL A 112 -3.77 7.17 -8.77
N ASN A 113 -4.33 6.33 -9.65
CA ASN A 113 -5.17 6.78 -10.76
C ASN A 113 -6.47 7.47 -10.30
N LEU A 114 -6.94 7.21 -9.07
CA LEU A 114 -8.12 7.88 -8.52
C LEU A 114 -7.83 9.32 -8.05
N LEU A 115 -6.56 9.70 -7.90
CA LEU A 115 -6.14 11.07 -7.55
C LEU A 115 -5.90 11.95 -8.77
N LEU A 116 -5.68 11.37 -9.94
CA LEU A 116 -5.47 12.11 -11.18
C LEU A 116 -6.82 12.50 -11.78
N GLU A 117 -6.99 13.77 -12.14
CA GLU A 117 -8.23 14.27 -12.77
C GLU A 117 -8.47 13.62 -14.16
N GLN A 118 -7.40 13.13 -14.80
CA GLN A 118 -7.42 12.46 -16.09
C GLN A 118 -6.55 11.21 -16.02
N GLU A 119 -7.13 10.04 -16.29
CA GLU A 119 -6.41 8.74 -16.31
C GLU A 119 -5.27 8.71 -17.34
N ASP A 120 -5.37 9.53 -18.40
CA ASP A 120 -4.45 9.50 -19.55
C ASP A 120 -3.26 10.46 -19.41
N GLN A 121 -3.12 11.17 -18.29
CA GLN A 121 -1.98 12.09 -18.11
C GLN A 121 -0.68 11.32 -17.86
N PRO A 122 0.33 11.43 -18.75
CA PRO A 122 1.60 10.76 -18.57
C PRO A 122 2.38 11.46 -17.46
N VAL A 123 2.36 10.88 -16.25
CA VAL A 123 3.20 11.30 -15.14
C VAL A 123 4.46 10.43 -15.11
N VAL A 124 5.64 11.05 -15.01
CA VAL A 124 6.91 10.32 -14.92
C VAL A 124 7.11 9.83 -13.49
N TRP A 125 6.80 8.56 -13.25
CA TRP A 125 6.97 7.91 -11.95
C TRP A 125 8.40 7.39 -11.80
N ARG A 126 9.20 8.04 -10.96
CA ARG A 126 10.51 7.52 -10.50
C ARG A 126 10.33 6.82 -9.15
N GLY A 127 11.19 5.84 -8.81
CA GLY A 127 11.11 5.07 -7.56
C GLY A 127 10.84 5.88 -6.27
N PRO A 128 11.48 7.05 -6.07
CA PRO A 128 11.19 7.93 -4.92
C PRO A 128 9.76 8.48 -4.88
N VAL A 129 9.14 8.73 -6.04
CA VAL A 129 7.76 9.23 -6.13
C VAL A 129 6.79 8.11 -5.77
N ILE A 130 7.01 6.89 -6.29
CA ILE A 130 6.17 5.73 -6.03
C ILE A 130 6.21 5.34 -4.56
N SER A 131 7.42 5.23 -3.99
CA SER A 131 7.58 4.93 -2.56
C SER A 131 7.00 6.04 -1.67
N GLY A 132 7.08 7.30 -2.08
CA GLY A 132 6.41 8.43 -1.40
C GLY A 132 4.90 8.29 -1.41
N THR A 133 4.29 8.00 -2.56
CA THR A 133 2.84 7.85 -2.70
C THR A 133 2.31 6.63 -1.94
N VAL A 134 3.00 5.49 -1.99
CA VAL A 134 2.61 4.30 -1.20
C VAL A 134 2.66 4.60 0.29
N LYS A 135 3.72 5.30 0.77
CA LYS A 135 3.81 5.74 2.17
C LYS A 135 2.67 6.69 2.54
N GLN A 136 2.35 7.64 1.66
CA GLN A 136 1.25 8.56 1.87
C GLN A 136 -0.09 7.84 1.96
N PHE A 137 -0.36 6.89 1.07
CA PHE A 137 -1.57 6.08 1.15
C PHE A 137 -1.62 5.17 2.37
N TRP A 138 -0.46 4.73 2.85
CA TRP A 138 -0.38 3.97 4.08
C TRP A 138 -0.74 4.81 5.32
N SER A 139 -0.33 6.08 5.36
CA SER A 139 -0.58 6.99 6.50
C SER A 139 -1.92 7.72 6.44
N ASP A 140 -2.37 8.12 5.26
CA ASP A 140 -3.46 9.08 5.10
C ASP A 140 -4.80 8.39 4.82
N VAL A 141 -4.78 7.16 4.31
CA VAL A 141 -5.98 6.39 4.00
C VAL A 141 -6.42 5.60 5.23
N ILE A 142 -7.70 5.73 5.55
CA ILE A 142 -8.39 5.02 6.62
C ILE A 142 -8.88 3.69 6.05
N TRP A 143 -8.08 2.65 6.21
CA TRP A 143 -8.37 1.30 5.74
C TRP A 143 -9.30 0.50 6.65
N GLU A 144 -9.51 0.97 7.90
CA GLU A 144 -10.25 0.27 8.95
C GLU A 144 -9.60 -1.09 9.26
N ASP A 145 -10.38 -2.14 9.52
CA ASP A 145 -9.88 -3.50 9.77
C ASP A 145 -9.77 -4.29 8.46
N VAL A 146 -8.56 -4.69 8.10
CA VAL A 146 -8.23 -5.43 6.88
C VAL A 146 -7.48 -6.71 7.23
N ASP A 147 -8.04 -7.86 6.84
CA ASP A 147 -7.38 -9.15 6.99
C ASP A 147 -6.28 -9.34 5.93
N TYR A 148 -6.58 -8.96 4.69
CA TYR A 148 -5.65 -9.07 3.55
C TYR A 148 -5.66 -7.82 2.69
N MET A 149 -4.52 -7.15 2.62
CA MET A 149 -4.26 -6.06 1.68
C MET A 149 -3.36 -6.56 0.55
N PHE A 150 -3.82 -6.44 -0.68
CA PHE A 150 -3.02 -6.72 -1.88
C PHE A 150 -2.46 -5.41 -2.45
N ILE A 151 -1.16 -5.36 -2.72
CA ILE A 151 -0.53 -4.18 -3.32
C ILE A 151 -0.16 -4.51 -4.76
N ASP A 152 -0.74 -3.80 -5.73
CA ASP A 152 -0.38 -3.92 -7.14
C ASP A 152 0.84 -3.06 -7.43
N MET A 153 2.03 -3.67 -7.45
CA MET A 153 3.28 -2.94 -7.65
C MET A 153 3.45 -2.58 -9.14
N PRO A 154 4.12 -1.47 -9.48
CA PRO A 154 4.46 -1.16 -10.87
C PRO A 154 5.32 -2.28 -11.52
N PRO A 155 5.31 -2.42 -12.86
CA PRO A 155 6.08 -3.44 -13.54
C PRO A 155 7.59 -3.16 -13.51
N GLY A 156 8.39 -4.22 -13.45
CA GLY A 156 9.85 -4.17 -13.46
C GLY A 156 10.47 -4.41 -12.09
N THR A 157 11.80 -4.52 -12.06
CA THR A 157 12.60 -4.70 -10.84
C THR A 157 13.43 -3.45 -10.50
N GLY A 158 13.06 -2.29 -11.05
CA GLY A 158 13.83 -1.05 -10.90
C GLY A 158 13.52 -0.34 -9.59
N ASP A 159 14.54 -0.14 -8.75
CA ASP A 159 14.60 0.67 -7.51
C ASP A 159 13.33 0.69 -6.64
N VAL A 160 12.66 -0.47 -6.50
CA VAL A 160 11.59 -0.69 -5.52
C VAL A 160 12.12 -1.42 -4.30
#